data_AF-A0A2V9YCZ0-F1
#
_entry.id   AF-A0A2V9YCZ0-F1
#
_cell.length_a   1.000
_cell.length_b   1.000
_cell.length_c   1.000
_cell.angle_alpha   90.00
_cell.angle_beta   90.00
_cell.angle_gamma   90.00
#
_symmetry.space_group_name_H-M   'P 1'
#
loop_
_entity.id
_entity.type
_entity.pdbx_description
1 polymer ?
#
loop_
_entity_poly.entity_id
_entity_poly.type
_entity_poly.pdbx_seq_one_letter_code
_entity_poly.pdbx_strand_id
1 'polypeptide(L)' 'QDKDLARIDMKVSKLPSPVENFTISYEKSGSGCTMNVDWETTRASVDIKAK' A
#
# COMPACT_ATOMS: atom_id res chain seq x y z
N GLN A 1 1.13 9.78 -21.80
CA GLN A 1 0.23 9.25 -20.76
C GLN A 1 0.39 7.73 -20.58
N ASP A 2 1.18 7.06 -21.43
CA ASP A 2 1.33 5.60 -21.50
C ASP A 2 2.06 4.93 -20.32
N LYS A 3 2.32 5.66 -19.22
CA LYS A 3 3.01 5.14 -18.02
C LYS A 3 2.11 5.06 -16.78
N ASP A 4 0.88 5.56 -16.86
CA ASP A 4 -0.09 5.43 -15.77
C ASP A 4 -0.70 4.03 -15.83
N LEU A 5 -0.21 3.12 -14.98
CA LEU A 5 -0.70 1.74 -14.93
C LEU A 5 -2.10 1.65 -14.32
N ALA A 6 -2.37 2.45 -13.29
CA ALA A 6 -3.67 2.50 -12.61
C ALA A 6 -3.83 3.79 -11.79
N ARG A 7 -5.08 4.19 -11.55
CA ARG A 7 -5.48 5.20 -10.55
C ARG A 7 -6.52 4.56 -9.64
N ILE A 8 -6.16 4.37 -8.37
CA ILE A 8 -6.98 3.66 -7.38
C ILE A 8 -6.94 4.46 -6.09
N ASP A 9 -8.11 4.66 -5.48
CA ASP A 9 -8.20 5.28 -4.17
C ASP A 9 -7.64 4.31 -3.10
N MET A 10 -6.63 4.76 -2.37
CA MET A 10 -6.00 3.98 -1.31
C MET A 10 -6.75 4.17 0.02
N LYS A 11 -6.70 3.13 0.87
CA LYS A 11 -7.18 3.22 2.25
C LYS A 11 -6.08 3.79 3.14
N VAL A 12 -6.36 4.89 3.82
CA VAL A 12 -5.41 5.53 4.76
C VAL A 12 -5.73 5.13 6.20
N SER A 13 -4.69 4.83 6.98
CA SER A 13 -4.79 4.48 8.39
C SER A 13 -3.56 4.94 9.17
N LYS A 14 -3.65 4.93 10.51
CA LYS A 14 -2.55 5.29 11.40
C LYS A 14 -1.75 4.05 11.80
N LEU A 15 -0.42 4.12 11.72
CA LEU A 15 0.49 3.09 12.25
C LEU A 15 0.55 3.15 13.78
N PRO A 16 0.78 2.01 14.45
CA PRO A 16 0.89 1.95 15.91
C PRO A 16 2.17 2.64 16.43
N SER A 17 3.20 2.77 15.60
CA SER A 17 4.45 3.47 15.90
C SER A 17 4.97 4.17 14.65
N PRO A 18 5.74 5.27 14.79
CA PRO A 18 6.33 5.95 13.64
C PRO A 18 7.38 5.07 12.95
N VAL A 19 7.45 5.16 11.63
CA VAL A 19 8.56 4.61 10.82
C VAL A 19 9.44 5.75 10.31
N GLU A 20 10.75 5.58 10.44
CA GLU A 20 11.74 6.57 9.99
C GLU A 20 11.91 6.54 8.46
N ASN A 21 11.91 5.33 7.88
CA ASN A 21 12.10 5.15 6.44
C ASN A 21 10.76 4.95 5.74
N PHE A 22 10.58 5.67 4.64
CA PHE A 22 9.50 5.40 3.69
C PHE A 22 9.62 3.96 3.16
N THR A 23 8.59 3.14 3.38
CA THR A 23 8.63 1.70 3.09
C THR A 23 7.45 1.29 2.22
N ILE A 24 7.72 0.49 1.18
CA ILE A 24 6.69 -0.18 0.38
C ILE A 24 6.82 -1.68 0.64
N SER A 25 5.72 -2.31 1.07
CA SER A 25 5.67 -3.75 1.34
C SER A 25 4.45 -4.40 0.70
N TYR A 26 4.53 -5.71 0.47
CA TYR A 26 3.45 -6.52 -0.08
C TYR A 26 3.13 -7.65 0.89
N GLU A 27 1.92 -7.65 1.42
CA GLU A 27 1.41 -8.69 2.31
C GLU A 27 0.52 -9.65 1.51
N LYS A 28 0.86 -10.94 1.50
CA LYS A 28 0.10 -11.95 0.73
C LYS A 28 -1.32 -12.11 1.30
N SER A 29 -2.32 -12.11 0.42
CA SER A 29 -3.74 -12.17 0.76
C SER A 29 -4.46 -13.06 -0.25
N GLY A 30 -4.76 -14.32 0.12
CA GLY A 30 -5.47 -15.27 -0.75
C GLY A 30 -4.85 -15.38 -2.16
N SER A 31 -5.62 -15.00 -3.18
CA SER A 31 -5.20 -14.97 -4.60
C SER A 31 -4.52 -13.66 -5.05
N GLY A 32 -4.12 -12.81 -4.11
CA GLY A 32 -3.49 -11.52 -4.37
C GLY A 32 -2.57 -11.07 -3.23
N CYS A 33 -2.42 -9.76 -3.09
CA CYS A 33 -1.68 -9.13 -2.00
C CYS A 33 -2.25 -7.76 -1.65
N THR A 34 -1.96 -7.29 -0.44
CA THR A 34 -2.16 -5.90 -0.05
C THR A 34 -0.81 -5.19 -0.16
N MET A 35 -0.75 -4.11 -0.93
CA MET A 35 0.41 -3.22 -0.95
C MET A 35 0.23 -2.17 0.15
N ASN A 36 1.22 -2.04 1.03
CA ASN A 36 1.28 -1.01 2.06
C ASN A 36 2.39 -0.01 1.73
N VAL A 37 2.10 1.28 1.93
CA VAL A 37 3.03 2.39 1.81
C VAL A 37 3.03 3.14 3.14
N ASP A 38 4.16 3.09 3.83
CA ASP A 38 4.30 3.52 5.23
C ASP A 38 5.33 4.66 5.35
N TRP A 39 4.96 5.72 6.07
CA TRP A 39 5.85 6.82 6.46
C TRP A 39 5.34 7.47 7.74
N GLU A 40 6.24 7.91 8.63
CA GLU A 40 5.87 8.45 9.94
C GLU A 40 4.83 7.54 10.61
N THR A 41 3.65 8.09 10.96
CA THR A 41 2.53 7.32 11.54
C THR A 41 1.43 7.01 10.53
N THR A 42 1.70 7.11 9.22
CA THR A 42 0.70 6.93 8.16
C THR A 42 0.96 5.65 7.38
N ARG A 43 -0.12 4.91 7.11
CA ARG A 43 -0.17 3.81 6.16
C ARG A 43 -1.23 4.09 5.11
N ALA A 44 -0.83 4.09 3.84
CA ALA A 44 -1.74 3.98 2.71
C ALA A 44 -1.69 2.54 2.18
N SER A 45 -2.84 1.90 1.98
CA SER A 45 -2.93 0.53 1.49
C SER A 45 -3.89 0.35 0.32
N VAL A 46 -3.63 -0.65 -0.50
CA VAL A 46 -4.50 -1.06 -1.61
C VAL A 46 -4.41 -2.56 -1.82
N ASP A 47 -5.55 -3.19 -2.12
CA ASP A 47 -5.61 -4.60 -2.46
C ASP A 47 -5.37 -4.81 -3.96
N ILE A 48 -4.43 -5.69 -4.28
CA ILE A 48 -4.05 -6.10 -5.62
C ILE A 48 -4.48 -7.56 -5.80
N LYS A 49 -5.25 -7.84 -6.84
CA LYS A 49 -5.68 -9.20 -7.18
C LYS A 49 -5.08 -9.61 -8.52
N ALA A 50 -4.66 -10.86 -8.62
CA ALA A 50 -4.38 -11.46 -9.93
C ALA A 50 -5.69 -11.49 -10.74
N LYS A 51 -5.56 -11.24 -12.05
CA LYS A 51 -6.69 -11.24 -12.99
C LYS A 51 -7.22 -12.65 -13.23
#